data_AF-A0A354XX20-F1
#
_entry.id   AF-A0A354XX20-F1
#
_cell.length_a   1.000
_cell.length_b   1.000
_cell.length_c   1.000
_cell.angle_alpha   90.00
_cell.angle_beta   90.00
_cell.angle_gamma   90.00
#
_symmetry.space_group_name_H-M   'P 1'
#
loop_
_entity.id
_entity.type
_entity.pdbx_description
1 polymer ?
#
loop_
_entity_poly.entity_id
_entity_poly.type
_entity_poly.pdbx_seq_one_letter_code
_entity_poly.pdbx_strand_id
1 'polypeptide(L)'
;MDAISLIVRSIFVDNMIFAYFLGMCSYLAVSKNVKTAFGLGIAVTFVLVLTLPINYMLENYVLKAGALAWLGPQFATVDLSVFSLLIFIAVIAS
;
A
#
# COMPACT_ATOMS: atom_id res chain seq x y z
N MET A 1 -13.14 -28.85 7.84
CA MET A 1 -14.03 -28.30 6.81
C MET A 1 -13.90 -26.77 6.71
N ASP A 2 -12.99 -26.18 7.50
CA ASP A 2 -12.95 -24.73 7.79
C ASP A 2 -11.91 -23.97 6.95
N ALA A 3 -10.89 -24.63 6.43
CA ALA A 3 -9.88 -23.96 5.60
C ALA A 3 -10.46 -23.50 4.25
N ILE A 4 -11.34 -24.28 3.64
CA ILE A 4 -11.95 -23.95 2.35
C ILE A 4 -12.93 -22.78 2.51
N SER A 5 -13.74 -22.78 3.57
CA SER A 5 -14.66 -21.66 3.85
C SER A 5 -13.90 -20.38 4.19
N LEU A 6 -12.77 -20.48 4.91
CA LEU A 6 -11.92 -19.34 5.24
C LEU A 6 -11.22 -18.75 3.99
N ILE A 7 -10.73 -19.59 3.08
CA ILE A 7 -10.14 -19.16 1.80
C ILE A 7 -11.18 -18.43 0.94
N VAL A 8 -12.37 -19.01 0.78
CA VAL A 8 -13.44 -18.40 -0.03
C VAL A 8 -13.87 -17.06 0.54
N ARG A 9 -14.04 -16.99 1.87
CA ARG A 9 -14.42 -15.76 2.56
C ARG A 9 -13.32 -14.68 2.46
N SER A 10 -12.06 -15.05 2.62
CA SER A 10 -10.93 -14.11 2.53
C SER A 10 -10.69 -13.56 1.11
N ILE A 11 -10.93 -14.35 0.06
CA ILE A 11 -10.70 -13.92 -1.33
C ILE A 11 -11.84 -13.04 -1.86
N PHE A 12 -13.09 -13.34 -1.50
CA PHE A 12 -14.26 -12.70 -2.11
C PHE A 12 -14.99 -11.71 -1.20
N VAL A 13 -15.08 -11.98 0.10
CA VAL A 13 -15.88 -11.16 1.03
C VAL A 13 -15.03 -10.11 1.72
N ASP A 14 -13.88 -10.52 2.27
CA ASP A 14 -13.00 -9.66 3.07
C ASP A 14 -11.82 -9.10 2.26
N ASN A 15 -11.77 -9.32 0.94
CA ASN A 15 -10.68 -8.82 0.10
C ASN A 15 -10.84 -7.32 -0.18
N MET A 16 -9.83 -6.55 0.20
CA MET A 16 -9.82 -5.09 0.17
C MET A 16 -10.15 -4.50 -1.21
N ILE A 17 -9.74 -5.17 -2.29
CA ILE A 17 -10.00 -4.78 -3.68
C ILE A 17 -11.49 -4.85 -4.05
N PHE A 18 -12.20 -5.89 -3.59
CA PHE A 18 -13.63 -6.06 -3.88
C PHE A 18 -14.52 -5.34 -2.86
N ALA A 19 -14.05 -5.21 -1.61
CA ALA A 19 -14.80 -4.55 -0.54
C ALA A 19 -14.79 -3.02 -0.66
N TYR A 20 -13.66 -2.41 -1.05
CA TYR A 20 -13.49 -0.95 -1.07
C TYR A 20 -13.31 -0.36 -2.47
N PHE A 21 -13.30 -1.19 -3.53
CA PHE A 21 -13.12 -0.77 -4.91
C PHE A 21 -11.91 0.17 -5.12
N LEU A 22 -10.82 -0.07 -4.38
CA LEU A 22 -9.59 0.73 -4.50
C LEU A 22 -8.80 0.30 -5.74
N GLY A 23 -8.39 1.24 -6.60
CA GLY A 23 -7.58 0.95 -7.80
C GLY A 23 -8.37 0.61 -9.08
N MET A 24 -9.68 0.89 -9.13
CA MET A 24 -10.55 0.56 -10.28
C MET A 24 -10.12 1.19 -11.62
N CYS A 25 -9.42 2.32 -11.62
CA CYS A 25 -8.98 2.98 -12.85
C CYS A 25 -8.13 2.05 -13.74
N SER A 26 -7.22 1.30 -13.14
CA SER A 26 -6.35 0.35 -13.85
C SER A 26 -7.08 -0.95 -14.22
N TYR A 27 -7.98 -1.42 -13.35
CA TYR A 27 -8.82 -2.60 -13.59
C TYR A 27 -9.80 -2.39 -14.75
N LEU A 28 -10.53 -1.28 -14.75
CA LEU A 28 -11.51 -0.94 -15.79
C LEU A 28 -10.86 -0.79 -17.17
N ALA A 29 -9.63 -0.26 -17.23
CA ALA A 29 -8.88 -0.09 -18.47
C ALA A 29 -8.45 -1.42 -19.10
N VAL A 30 -8.16 -2.44 -18.28
CA VAL A 30 -7.51 -3.69 -18.75
C VAL A 30 -8.41 -4.93 -18.65
N SER A 31 -9.61 -4.79 -18.07
CA SER A 31 -10.59 -5.88 -17.86
C SER A 31 -10.93 -6.72 -19.10
N LYS A 32 -10.84 -6.16 -20.32
CA LYS A 32 -11.19 -6.87 -21.57
C LYS A 32 -10.10 -7.80 -22.12
N ASN A 33 -8.84 -7.64 -21.72
CA ASN A 33 -7.72 -8.37 -22.32
C ASN A 33 -6.85 -9.04 -21.26
N VAL A 34 -6.94 -10.37 -21.15
CA VAL A 34 -6.24 -11.15 -20.12
C VAL A 34 -4.72 -11.06 -20.23
N LYS A 35 -4.18 -11.01 -21.46
CA LYS A 35 -2.72 -10.89 -21.68
C LYS A 35 -2.15 -9.57 -21.13
N THR A 36 -2.84 -8.45 -21.35
CA THR A 36 -2.42 -7.15 -20.79
C THR A 36 -2.70 -7.07 -19.29
N ALA A 37 -3.77 -7.69 -18.79
CA ALA A 37 -4.07 -7.74 -17.35
C ALA A 37 -2.96 -8.45 -16.57
N PHE A 38 -2.44 -9.54 -17.11
CA PHE A 38 -1.35 -10.29 -16.50
C PHE A 38 -0.05 -9.49 -16.46
N GLY A 39 0.31 -8.82 -17.57
CA GLY A 39 1.49 -7.95 -17.62
C GLY A 39 1.41 -6.78 -16.65
N LEU A 40 0.25 -6.11 -16.57
CA LEU A 40 0.01 -5.02 -15.62
C LEU A 40 0.07 -5.51 -14.17
N GLY A 41 -0.51 -6.67 -13.87
CA GLY A 41 -0.49 -7.26 -12.53
C GLY A 41 0.93 -7.55 -12.05
N ILE A 42 1.79 -8.08 -12.92
CA ILE A 42 3.21 -8.32 -12.58
C ILE A 42 3.94 -7.00 -12.31
N ALA A 43 3.74 -5.99 -13.17
CA ALA A 43 4.36 -4.68 -13.00
C ALA A 43 3.97 -4.04 -11.66
N VAL A 44 2.67 -4.03 -11.32
CA VAL A 44 2.18 -3.48 -10.06
C VAL A 44 2.70 -4.28 -8.86
N THR A 45 2.72 -5.62 -8.94
CA THR A 45 3.26 -6.46 -7.84
C THR A 45 4.73 -6.16 -7.58
N PHE A 46 5.52 -5.96 -8.63
CA PHE A 46 6.93 -5.60 -8.49
C PHE A 46 7.12 -4.24 -7.81
N VAL A 47 6.36 -3.22 -8.23
CA VAL A 47 6.39 -1.90 -7.60
C VAL A 47 5.97 -1.98 -6.13
N LEU A 48 4.92 -2.76 -5.81
CA LEU A 48 4.47 -2.93 -4.44
C LEU A 48 5.54 -3.60 -3.55
N VAL A 49 6.22 -4.62 -4.07
CA VAL A 49 7.28 -5.32 -3.35
C VAL A 49 8.45 -4.39 -2.98
N LEU A 50 8.77 -3.42 -3.85
CA LEU A 50 9.84 -2.45 -3.58
C LEU A 50 9.37 -1.29 -2.69
N THR A 51 8.16 -0.78 -2.91
CA THR A 51 7.66 0.41 -2.20
C THR A 51 7.23 0.10 -0.76
N LEU A 52 6.78 -1.11 -0.46
CA LEU A 52 6.40 -1.52 0.91
C LEU A 52 7.54 -1.41 1.94
N PRO A 53 8.73 -2.00 1.74
CA PRO A 53 9.84 -1.86 2.68
C PRO A 53 10.35 -0.42 2.78
N ILE A 54 10.30 0.33 1.67
CA ILE A 54 10.66 1.76 1.64
C ILE A 54 9.70 2.56 2.51
N ASN A 55 8.39 2.41 2.31
CA ASN A 55 7.36 3.08 3.13
C ASN A 55 7.45 2.68 4.60
N TYR A 56 7.76 1.41 4.90
CA TYR A 56 7.98 0.97 6.29
C TYR A 56 9.17 1.70 6.94
N MET A 57 10.28 1.87 6.21
CA MET A 57 11.41 2.66 6.71
C MET A 57 11.03 4.14 6.88
N LEU A 58 10.35 4.75 5.90
CA LEU A 58 9.93 6.15 6.04
C LEU A 58 8.99 6.37 7.22
N GLU A 59 8.01 5.49 7.44
CA GLU A 59 7.14 5.60 8.62
C GLU A 59 7.92 5.54 9.92
N ASN A 60 8.77 4.53 10.06
CA ASN A 60 9.40 4.24 11.33
C ASN A 60 10.55 5.22 11.67
N TYR A 61 11.19 5.82 10.66
CA TYR A 61 12.31 6.75 10.84
C TYR A 61 11.94 8.23 10.67
N VAL A 62 10.84 8.56 9.99
CA VAL A 62 10.54 9.96 9.63
C VAL A 62 9.13 10.40 10.05
N LEU A 63 8.12 9.55 10.08
CA LEU A 63 6.73 10.02 10.26
C LEU A 63 6.09 9.68 11.61
N LYS A 64 6.53 8.61 12.27
CA LYS A 64 6.00 8.22 13.58
C LYS A 64 6.37 9.23 14.67
N ALA A 65 5.48 9.46 15.63
CA ALA A 65 5.74 10.33 16.78
C ALA A 65 7.07 9.95 17.48
N GLY A 66 8.00 10.90 17.54
CA GLY A 66 9.33 10.69 18.12
C GLY A 66 10.41 10.13 17.16
N ALA A 67 10.10 9.84 15.91
CA ALA A 67 11.07 9.30 14.94
C ALA A 67 12.16 10.33 14.54
N LEU A 68 11.85 11.63 14.59
CA LEU A 68 12.82 12.73 14.40
C LEU A 68 13.73 12.98 15.62
N ALA A 69 13.70 12.14 16.66
CA ALA A 69 14.59 12.28 17.81
C ALA A 69 16.08 12.29 17.43
N TRP A 70 16.44 11.73 16.26
CA TRP A 70 17.81 11.77 15.73
C TRP A 70 18.24 13.15 15.18
N LEU A 71 17.29 14.02 14.79
CA LEU A 71 17.56 15.38 14.30
C LEU A 71 17.58 16.44 15.42
N GLY A 72 17.02 16.13 16.60
CA GLY A 72 17.15 16.97 17.80
C GLY A 72 15.99 16.79 18.79
N PRO A 73 16.21 17.00 20.10
CA PRO A 73 15.23 16.76 21.17
C PRO A 73 13.97 17.65 21.08
N GLN A 74 14.04 18.74 20.30
CA GLN A 74 12.95 19.69 20.05
C GLN A 74 11.92 19.24 18.99
N PHE A 75 12.23 18.20 18.20
CA PHE A 75 11.32 17.65 17.17
C PHE A 75 10.62 16.36 17.61
N ALA A 76 10.86 15.90 18.84
CA ALA A 76 10.32 14.65 19.38
C ALA A 76 8.78 14.67 19.57
N THR A 77 8.17 15.86 19.65
CA THR A 77 6.72 16.03 19.85
C THR A 77 5.96 16.39 18.58
N VAL A 78 6.64 16.53 17.43
CA VAL A 78 5.97 16.88 16.17
C VAL A 78 5.45 15.59 15.53
N ASP A 79 4.13 15.47 15.51
CA ASP A 79 3.44 14.36 14.86
C ASP A 79 3.23 14.69 13.38
N LEU A 80 4.02 14.06 12.50
CA LEU A 80 3.90 14.20 11.04
C LEU A 80 3.01 13.10 10.43
N SER A 81 2.28 12.33 11.24
CA SER A 81 1.47 11.20 10.73
C SER A 81 0.39 11.65 9.75
N VAL A 82 -0.08 12.91 9.83
CA VAL A 82 -1.00 13.51 8.85
C VAL A 82 -0.39 13.55 7.43
N PHE A 83 0.95 13.64 7.31
CA PHE A 83 1.67 13.65 6.04
C PHE A 83 2.03 12.24 5.51
N SER A 84 1.80 11.16 6.28
CA SER A 84 2.06 9.77 5.84
C SER A 84 1.39 9.42 4.54
N LEU A 85 0.12 9.80 4.43
CA LEU A 85 -0.65 9.46 3.25
C LEU A 85 -0.10 10.15 1.99
N LEU A 86 0.42 11.38 2.11
CA LEU A 86 1.04 12.09 0.99
C LEU A 86 2.39 11.48 0.60
N ILE A 87 3.22 11.10 1.59
CA ILE A 87 4.54 10.51 1.33
C ILE A 87 4.41 9.12 0.70
N PHE A 88 3.46 8.31 1.16
CA PHE A 88 3.19 7.00 0.54
C PHE A 88 2.76 7.09 -0.91
N ILE A 89 1.88 8.05 -1.23
CA ILE A 89 1.43 8.27 -2.62
C ILE A 89 2.62 8.77 -3.46
N ALA A 90 3.45 9.66 -2.94
CA ALA A 90 4.63 10.17 -3.64
C ALA A 90 5.64 9.06 -3.96
N VAL A 91 5.90 8.14 -3.03
CA VAL A 91 6.81 6.99 -3.22
C VAL A 91 6.28 5.99 -4.23
N ILE A 92 4.95 5.80 -4.30
CA ILE A 92 4.33 4.89 -5.28
C ILE A 92 4.28 5.52 -6.68
N ALA A 93 4.17 6.85 -6.76
CA ALA A 93 4.08 7.59 -8.01
C ALA A 93 5.45 7.91 -8.66
N SER A 94 6.55 7.86 -7.90
CA SER A 94 7.92 8.08 -8.37
C SER A 94 8.55 6.84 -9.00
#